data_AF-A0A1M6KMI7-F1
#
_entry.id   AF-A0A1M6KMI7-F1
#
_cell.length_a   1.000
_cell.length_b   1.000
_cell.length_c   1.000
_cell.angle_alpha   90.00
_cell.angle_beta   90.00
_cell.angle_gamma   90.00
#
_symmetry.space_group_name_H-M   'P 1'
#
loop_
_entity.id
_entity.type
_entity.pdbx_description
1 polymer ?
#
loop_
_entity_poly.entity_id
_entity_poly.type
_entity_poly.pdbx_seq_one_letter_code
_entity_poly.pdbx_strand_id
1 'polypeptide(L)'
;MEWTTAYINDLPDSCFAYIEPGGKKDAEGKTVPRSLRHLPYRNKDGRIDSDHVRNALARLPQTNIPVEAKKQALRTLLAAAREAGIEVDEERYRREYSLAEPERLRIPFFRLGRWRHPQYGEIVGTQELFNAMIRNFKRNVLGRPPFVRIGHDRETAPTFGGAPAMAWVHDLIQDGDVLYALAYPTGEEIVEAVRNKKYRFASAEYDPNYVDKETGTKVGPVLMAIALTNEPFLTRLPDTVVLSDPPETIYLDYEEVRGMSEELMRENNSLLKKLAENLSRFMEGLKPGGSQGEPGEEYRKKLAEIDELKAKLAELDALKTKLAETETKLASAENTSWKVQVEQRLADMVAKGIPPAMCEQAKAVLLANPSFATTRVRLADNKEVSLAEQIYAILESMPATCRVKFSQAGFQTSQQPGATSAKDIYGDVVPQLKEQ
;
A
#
# COMPACT_ATOMS: atom_id res chain seq x y z
N MET A 1 -15.02 14.62 37.28
CA MET A 1 -14.35 14.27 38.57
C MET A 1 -12.85 14.36 38.35
N GLU A 2 -12.07 14.96 39.25
CA GLU A 2 -10.62 15.11 39.03
C GLU A 2 -9.89 13.78 39.31
N TRP A 3 -9.17 13.24 38.31
CA TRP A 3 -8.35 12.04 38.50
C TRP A 3 -7.07 12.36 39.25
N THR A 4 -6.76 11.56 40.28
CA THR A 4 -5.51 11.73 41.04
C THR A 4 -4.31 11.23 40.23
N THR A 5 -3.12 11.75 40.52
CA THR A 5 -1.87 11.27 39.88
C THR A 5 -1.65 9.77 40.09
N ALA A 6 -2.01 9.25 41.27
CA ALA A 6 -1.94 7.82 41.57
C ALA A 6 -2.86 7.00 40.65
N TYR A 7 -4.10 7.46 40.45
CA TYR A 7 -5.05 6.83 39.54
C TYR A 7 -4.54 6.85 38.08
N ILE A 8 -4.10 8.03 37.59
CA ILE A 8 -3.57 8.18 36.23
C ILE A 8 -2.35 7.30 36.02
N ASN A 9 -1.46 7.20 37.01
CA ASN A 9 -0.26 6.38 36.91
C ASN A 9 -0.56 4.88 36.79
N ASP A 10 -1.69 4.44 37.32
CA ASP A 10 -2.13 3.05 37.27
C ASP A 10 -2.86 2.69 35.96
N LEU A 11 -3.30 3.69 35.18
CA LEU A 11 -3.97 3.46 33.90
C LEU A 11 -3.05 2.74 32.89
N PRO A 12 -3.63 1.83 32.05
CA PRO A 12 -2.91 1.22 30.95
C PRO A 12 -2.62 2.27 29.86
N ASP A 13 -1.62 2.00 29.04
CA ASP A 13 -1.20 2.92 27.98
C ASP A 13 -2.29 3.20 26.94
N SER A 14 -3.21 2.26 26.73
CA SER A 14 -4.38 2.43 25.85
C SER A 14 -5.34 3.54 26.29
N CYS A 15 -5.24 4.00 27.55
CA CYS A 15 -6.05 5.09 28.08
C CYS A 15 -5.51 6.48 27.77
N PHE A 16 -4.35 6.59 27.13
CA PHE A 16 -3.67 7.84 26.78
C PHE A 16 -3.77 8.11 25.28
N ALA A 17 -3.93 9.37 24.89
CA ALA A 17 -4.06 9.73 23.49
C ALA A 17 -2.74 9.58 22.72
N TYR A 18 -1.61 9.66 23.43
CA TYR A 18 -0.28 9.49 22.85
C TYR A 18 0.72 8.93 23.87
N ILE A 19 1.57 8.01 23.42
CA ILE A 19 2.70 7.47 24.18
C ILE A 19 3.97 7.87 23.46
N GLU A 20 4.80 8.67 24.11
CA GLU A 20 6.07 9.15 23.57
C GLU A 20 7.10 8.01 23.53
N PRO A 21 7.85 7.86 22.42
CA PRO A 21 8.87 6.84 22.31
C PRO A 21 10.04 7.08 23.29
N GLY A 22 10.76 6.02 23.65
CA GLY A 22 11.94 6.08 24.54
C GLY A 22 11.72 5.49 25.93
N GLY A 23 10.50 5.06 26.26
CA GLY A 23 10.18 4.35 27.50
C GLY A 23 10.33 2.83 27.41
N LYS A 24 10.34 2.17 28.57
CA LYS A 24 10.25 0.71 28.70
C LYS A 24 8.93 0.31 29.33
N LYS A 25 8.46 -0.91 29.07
CA LYS A 25 7.30 -1.48 29.75
C LYS A 25 7.72 -2.04 31.11
N ASP A 26 6.92 -1.79 32.14
CA ASP A 26 7.04 -2.46 33.44
C ASP A 26 6.41 -3.87 33.42
N ALA A 27 6.40 -4.53 34.59
CA ALA A 27 5.83 -5.86 34.77
C ALA A 27 4.33 -5.92 34.44
N GLU A 28 3.62 -4.79 34.52
CA GLU A 28 2.21 -4.66 34.19
C GLU A 28 1.96 -4.13 32.77
N GLY A 29 2.99 -3.99 31.93
CA GLY A 29 2.86 -3.58 30.53
C GLY A 29 2.64 -2.07 30.31
N LYS A 30 2.85 -1.24 31.34
CA LYS A 30 2.68 0.22 31.32
C LYS A 30 4.01 0.92 31.04
N THR A 31 4.01 2.02 30.27
CA THR A 31 5.25 2.72 29.90
C THR A 31 5.88 3.47 31.08
N VAL A 32 7.20 3.33 31.24
CA VAL A 32 8.06 3.98 32.23
C VAL A 32 9.18 4.74 31.49
N PRO A 33 9.47 6.00 31.83
CA PRO A 33 8.83 6.82 32.87
C PRO A 33 7.40 7.23 32.52
N ARG A 34 6.56 7.42 33.55
CA ARG A 34 5.13 7.73 33.36
C ARG A 34 4.87 9.06 32.66
N SER A 35 5.87 9.95 32.65
CA SER A 35 5.87 11.22 31.94
C SER A 35 5.77 11.10 30.42
N LEU A 36 6.06 9.92 29.84
CA LEU A 36 5.92 9.66 28.41
C LEU A 36 4.48 9.35 28.00
N ARG A 37 3.54 9.34 28.94
CA ARG A 37 2.14 8.98 28.70
C ARG A 37 1.31 10.26 28.73
N HIS A 38 0.83 10.66 27.55
CA HIS A 38 0.27 12.00 27.34
C HIS A 38 -1.24 11.94 27.17
N LEU A 39 -1.93 12.92 27.80
CA LEU A 39 -3.35 13.21 27.57
C LEU A 39 -4.28 12.00 27.82
N PRO A 40 -4.47 11.61 29.10
CA PRO A 40 -5.38 10.52 29.46
C PRO A 40 -6.83 10.89 29.13
N TYR A 41 -7.57 9.94 28.56
CA TYR A 41 -8.95 10.15 28.10
C TYR A 41 -9.90 8.96 28.33
N ARG A 42 -9.38 7.77 28.65
CA ARG A 42 -10.20 6.61 29.07
C ARG A 42 -9.95 6.26 30.53
N ASN A 43 -10.98 5.76 31.20
CA ASN A 43 -10.88 5.28 32.57
C ASN A 43 -10.23 3.88 32.64
N LYS A 44 -10.05 3.34 33.85
CA LYS A 44 -9.46 2.00 34.06
C LYS A 44 -10.19 0.85 33.36
N ASP A 45 -11.49 1.02 33.10
CA ASP A 45 -12.32 0.01 32.43
C ASP A 45 -12.26 0.14 30.89
N GLY A 46 -11.41 1.05 30.38
CA GLY A 46 -11.24 1.33 28.94
C GLY A 46 -12.37 2.16 28.33
N ARG A 47 -13.32 2.66 29.13
CA ARG A 47 -14.42 3.50 28.65
C ARG A 47 -13.96 4.95 28.50
N ILE A 48 -14.48 5.62 27.48
CA ILE A 48 -14.20 7.04 27.23
C ILE A 48 -14.81 7.88 28.36
N ASP A 49 -14.00 8.76 28.94
CA ASP A 49 -14.43 9.74 29.93
C ASP A 49 -14.58 11.10 29.25
N SER A 50 -15.81 11.59 29.15
CA SER A 50 -16.12 12.78 28.36
C SER A 50 -15.48 14.05 28.90
N ASP A 51 -15.33 14.17 30.23
CA ASP A 51 -14.67 15.32 30.85
C ASP A 51 -13.18 15.31 30.53
N HIS A 52 -12.55 14.13 30.57
CA HIS A 52 -11.14 13.98 30.26
C HIS A 52 -10.83 14.13 28.77
N VAL A 53 -11.73 13.74 27.86
CA VAL A 53 -11.59 14.08 26.43
C VAL A 53 -11.59 15.59 26.21
N ARG A 54 -12.54 16.33 26.79
CA ARG A 54 -12.57 17.80 26.69
C ARG A 54 -11.32 18.43 27.28
N ASN A 55 -10.88 17.96 28.45
CA ASN A 55 -9.69 18.44 29.12
C ASN A 55 -8.42 18.13 28.30
N ALA A 56 -8.33 16.93 27.72
CA ALA A 56 -7.21 16.54 26.86
C ALA A 56 -7.14 17.39 25.59
N LEU A 57 -8.26 17.66 24.93
CA LEU A 57 -8.32 18.57 23.77
C LEU A 57 -7.86 19.99 24.15
N ALA A 58 -8.30 20.51 25.31
CA ALA A 58 -7.89 21.82 25.80
C ALA A 58 -6.41 21.89 26.20
N ARG A 59 -5.83 20.79 26.71
CA ARG A 59 -4.42 20.69 27.13
C ARG A 59 -3.46 20.39 25.99
N LEU A 60 -3.93 19.78 24.90
CA LEU A 60 -3.12 19.43 23.74
C LEU A 60 -2.18 20.56 23.27
N PRO A 61 -2.62 21.81 23.05
CA PRO A 61 -1.72 22.89 22.63
C PRO A 61 -0.63 23.20 23.66
N GLN A 62 -0.91 23.00 24.95
CA GLN A 62 -0.01 23.29 26.09
C GLN A 62 1.05 22.19 26.32
N THR A 63 0.96 21.05 25.62
CA THR A 63 1.95 19.98 25.73
C THR A 63 3.26 20.33 25.02
N ASN A 64 4.38 19.80 25.53
CA ASN A 64 5.72 19.96 24.94
C ASN A 64 6.07 18.85 23.93
N ILE A 65 5.09 18.07 23.47
CA ILE A 65 5.32 17.02 22.47
C ILE A 65 5.49 17.61 21.06
N PRO A 66 6.21 16.92 20.14
CA PRO A 66 6.37 17.36 18.76
C PRO A 66 5.05 17.58 18.02
N VAL A 67 5.04 18.43 16.99
CA VAL A 67 3.83 18.75 16.20
C VAL A 67 3.15 17.49 15.65
N GLU A 68 3.93 16.53 15.14
CA GLU A 68 3.38 15.26 14.64
C GLU A 68 2.74 14.41 15.75
N ALA A 69 3.31 14.43 16.96
CA ALA A 69 2.72 13.79 18.13
C ALA A 69 1.43 14.49 18.56
N LYS A 70 1.35 15.83 18.45
CA LYS A 70 0.11 16.57 18.69
C LYS A 70 -0.96 16.18 17.68
N LYS A 71 -0.62 16.05 16.38
CA LYS A 71 -1.57 15.58 15.35
C LYS A 71 -2.06 14.16 15.63
N GLN A 72 -1.19 13.26 16.06
CA GLN A 72 -1.57 11.89 16.43
C GLN A 72 -2.51 11.88 17.65
N ALA A 73 -2.16 12.58 18.73
CA ALA A 73 -3.01 12.70 19.91
C ALA A 73 -4.37 13.32 19.55
N LEU A 74 -4.38 14.36 18.71
CA LEU A 74 -5.58 15.04 18.26
C LEU A 74 -6.52 14.10 17.49
N ARG A 75 -5.99 13.29 16.57
CA ARG A 75 -6.80 12.27 15.84
C ARG A 75 -7.49 11.32 16.81
N THR A 76 -6.76 10.81 17.81
CA THR A 76 -7.32 9.93 18.85
C THR A 76 -8.41 10.63 19.67
N LEU A 77 -8.17 11.89 20.07
CA LEU A 77 -9.11 12.66 20.88
C LEU A 77 -10.37 13.07 20.11
N LEU A 78 -10.25 13.42 18.82
CA LEU A 78 -11.41 13.73 17.97
C LEU A 78 -12.26 12.47 17.72
N ALA A 79 -11.63 11.31 17.51
CA ALA A 79 -12.36 10.04 17.42
C ALA A 79 -13.11 9.73 18.73
N ALA A 80 -12.45 9.90 19.88
CA ALA A 80 -13.07 9.71 21.18
C ALA A 80 -14.20 10.72 21.46
N ALA A 81 -14.04 11.97 21.02
CA ALA A 81 -15.07 13.00 21.15
C ALA A 81 -16.33 12.65 20.35
N ARG A 82 -16.18 12.16 19.11
CA ARG A 82 -17.30 11.67 18.29
C ARG A 82 -18.03 10.50 18.95
N GLU A 83 -17.30 9.51 19.45
CA GLU A 83 -17.88 8.35 20.14
C GLU A 83 -18.61 8.75 21.43
N ALA A 84 -18.10 9.75 22.14
CA ALA A 84 -18.73 10.30 23.36
C ALA A 84 -19.84 11.34 23.09
N GLY A 85 -20.14 11.66 21.82
CA GLY A 85 -21.14 12.67 21.46
C GLY A 85 -20.76 14.10 21.89
N ILE A 86 -19.46 14.40 22.00
CA ILE A 86 -18.94 15.72 22.35
C ILE A 86 -18.85 16.54 21.07
N GLU A 87 -19.56 17.66 21.03
CA GLU A 87 -19.45 18.63 19.95
C GLU A 87 -18.09 19.34 20.02
N VAL A 88 -17.36 19.31 18.92
CA VAL A 88 -16.04 19.93 18.78
C VAL A 88 -15.95 20.65 17.45
N ASP A 89 -15.34 21.83 17.45
CA ASP A 89 -14.97 22.54 16.23
C ASP A 89 -13.77 21.83 15.56
N GLU A 90 -14.04 20.70 14.90
CA GLU A 90 -13.03 19.94 14.16
C GLU A 90 -12.34 20.78 13.07
N GLU A 91 -13.05 21.76 12.51
CA GLU A 91 -12.55 22.63 11.45
C GLU A 91 -11.47 23.60 11.97
N ARG A 92 -11.65 24.15 13.17
CA ARG A 92 -10.58 24.90 13.86
C ARG A 92 -9.32 24.04 14.00
N TYR A 93 -9.45 22.84 14.52
CA TYR A 93 -8.32 21.93 14.74
C TYR A 93 -7.63 21.53 13.43
N ARG A 94 -8.40 21.34 12.36
CA ARG A 94 -7.90 21.04 11.02
C ARG A 94 -7.03 22.18 10.50
N ARG A 95 -7.49 23.43 10.62
CA ARG A 95 -6.71 24.62 10.23
C ARG A 95 -5.47 24.81 11.11
N GLU A 96 -5.64 24.75 12.42
CA GLU A 96 -4.58 25.01 13.41
C GLU A 96 -3.43 23.99 13.30
N TYR A 97 -3.73 22.73 13.00
CA TYR A 97 -2.74 21.65 12.91
C TYR A 97 -2.46 21.18 11.48
N SER A 98 -3.01 21.84 10.46
CA SER A 98 -2.89 21.42 9.05
C SER A 98 -3.14 19.91 8.88
N LEU A 99 -4.20 19.39 9.53
CA LEU A 99 -4.56 17.98 9.39
C LEU A 99 -5.03 17.74 7.96
N ALA A 100 -4.46 16.73 7.30
CA ALA A 100 -5.00 16.24 6.04
C ALA A 100 -6.51 15.98 6.18
N GLU A 101 -7.29 16.34 5.16
CA GLU A 101 -8.70 15.97 5.15
C GLU A 101 -8.81 14.44 5.33
N PRO A 102 -9.79 13.96 6.11
CA PRO A 102 -10.02 12.53 6.18
C PRO A 102 -10.19 11.99 4.77
N GLU A 103 -9.49 10.90 4.46
CA GLU A 103 -9.60 10.24 3.17
C GLU A 103 -11.08 9.94 2.94
N ARG A 104 -11.60 10.37 1.80
CA ARG A 104 -13.00 10.18 1.42
C ARG A 104 -13.04 9.53 0.06
N LEU A 105 -13.89 8.53 -0.09
CA LEU A 105 -14.14 7.92 -1.38
C LEU A 105 -15.24 8.71 -2.09
N ARG A 106 -15.02 9.06 -3.35
CA ARG A 106 -16.06 9.53 -4.27
C ARG A 106 -16.40 8.39 -5.20
N ILE A 107 -17.58 7.80 -4.99
CA ILE A 107 -17.97 6.54 -5.60
C ILE A 107 -19.14 6.79 -6.58
N PRO A 108 -18.91 6.78 -7.90
CA PRO A 108 -20.00 6.84 -8.88
C PRO A 108 -20.76 5.51 -8.87
N PHE A 109 -22.05 5.54 -8.51
CA PHE A 109 -22.85 4.31 -8.38
C PHE A 109 -24.08 4.29 -9.29
N PHE A 110 -24.43 5.42 -9.92
CA PHE A 110 -25.53 5.49 -10.87
C PHE A 110 -25.29 6.60 -11.90
N ARG A 111 -25.87 6.49 -13.10
CA ARG A 111 -25.95 7.61 -14.05
C ARG A 111 -27.34 7.71 -14.71
N LEU A 112 -27.64 8.83 -15.35
CA LEU A 112 -28.84 8.96 -16.18
C LEU A 112 -28.74 8.01 -17.38
N GLY A 113 -29.86 7.37 -17.74
CA GLY A 113 -29.91 6.44 -18.86
C GLY A 113 -30.89 5.29 -18.68
N ARG A 114 -30.78 4.31 -19.58
CA ARG A 114 -31.63 3.12 -19.61
C ARG A 114 -30.77 1.87 -19.83
N TRP A 115 -31.06 0.82 -19.08
CA TRP A 115 -30.39 -0.49 -19.17
C TRP A 115 -31.43 -1.61 -19.09
N ARG A 116 -31.08 -2.77 -19.64
CA ARG A 116 -31.92 -3.98 -19.58
C ARG A 116 -31.19 -5.03 -18.76
N HIS A 117 -31.69 -5.30 -17.56
CA HIS A 117 -31.18 -6.32 -16.67
C HIS A 117 -31.95 -7.64 -16.86
N PRO A 118 -31.28 -8.80 -17.00
CA PRO A 118 -31.95 -10.09 -17.17
C PRO A 118 -32.95 -10.42 -16.05
N GLN A 119 -32.57 -10.15 -14.79
CA GLN A 119 -33.41 -10.37 -13.60
C GLN A 119 -34.38 -9.23 -13.26
N TYR A 120 -33.95 -7.96 -13.34
CA TYR A 120 -34.73 -6.82 -12.84
C TYR A 120 -35.51 -6.06 -13.93
N GLY A 121 -35.41 -6.47 -15.19
CA GLY A 121 -36.09 -5.81 -16.30
C GLY A 121 -35.43 -4.48 -16.68
N GLU A 122 -36.23 -3.47 -17.00
CA GLU A 122 -35.71 -2.17 -17.41
C GLU A 122 -35.30 -1.32 -16.21
N ILE A 123 -34.02 -0.95 -16.16
CA ILE A 123 -33.48 -0.01 -15.18
C ILE A 123 -33.38 1.35 -15.88
N VAL A 124 -34.06 2.36 -15.32
CA VAL A 124 -34.06 3.72 -15.86
C VAL A 124 -33.53 4.68 -14.80
N GLY A 125 -32.38 5.28 -15.05
CA GLY A 125 -31.87 6.40 -14.26
C GLY A 125 -32.54 7.69 -14.75
N THR A 126 -33.52 8.18 -14.01
CA THR A 126 -34.15 9.49 -14.25
C THR A 126 -33.77 10.50 -13.18
N GLN A 127 -33.98 11.79 -13.47
CA GLN A 127 -33.74 12.85 -12.50
C GLN A 127 -34.64 12.71 -11.27
N GLU A 128 -35.87 12.23 -11.44
CA GLU A 128 -36.81 11.96 -10.34
C GLU A 128 -36.28 10.87 -9.40
N LEU A 129 -35.69 9.81 -9.96
CA LEU A 129 -35.08 8.73 -9.19
C LEU A 129 -33.89 9.23 -8.38
N PHE A 130 -33.01 10.05 -8.98
CA PHE A 130 -31.85 10.63 -8.28
C PHE A 130 -32.30 11.57 -7.16
N ASN A 131 -33.23 12.47 -7.47
CA ASN A 131 -33.78 13.39 -6.49
C ASN A 131 -34.45 12.62 -5.33
N ALA A 132 -35.15 11.54 -5.61
CA ALA A 132 -35.78 10.71 -4.59
C ALA A 132 -34.75 9.97 -3.71
N MET A 133 -33.70 9.38 -4.29
CA MET A 133 -32.62 8.74 -3.53
C MET A 133 -31.92 9.74 -2.59
N ILE A 134 -31.54 10.92 -3.10
CA ILE A 134 -30.89 11.96 -2.29
C ILE A 134 -31.81 12.42 -1.15
N ARG A 135 -33.11 12.67 -1.44
CA ARG A 135 -34.08 13.06 -0.40
C ARG A 135 -34.25 11.97 0.67
N ASN A 136 -34.38 10.71 0.26
CA ASN A 136 -34.58 9.60 1.19
C ASN A 136 -33.34 9.31 2.03
N PHE A 137 -32.14 9.48 1.45
CA PHE A 137 -30.87 9.43 2.18
C PHE A 137 -30.80 10.52 3.24
N LYS A 138 -31.05 11.79 2.88
CA LYS A 138 -31.02 12.93 3.82
C LYS A 138 -32.03 12.81 4.96
N ARG A 139 -33.15 12.11 4.73
CA ARG A 139 -34.17 11.81 5.74
C ARG A 139 -33.84 10.58 6.59
N ASN A 140 -32.71 9.91 6.35
CA ASN A 140 -32.31 8.66 7.00
C ASN A 140 -33.42 7.57 6.95
N VAL A 141 -34.12 7.45 5.82
CA VAL A 141 -35.25 6.50 5.63
C VAL A 141 -34.84 5.04 5.86
N LEU A 142 -33.58 4.70 5.58
CA LEU A 142 -33.05 3.35 5.81
C LEU A 142 -32.89 3.03 7.32
N GLY A 143 -32.91 4.05 8.19
CA GLY A 143 -32.64 3.93 9.63
C GLY A 143 -31.17 3.70 9.98
N ARG A 144 -30.28 3.69 8.99
CA ARG A 144 -28.82 3.58 9.12
C ARG A 144 -28.13 4.14 7.88
N PRO A 145 -26.85 4.55 7.97
CA PRO A 145 -26.06 4.86 6.80
C PRO A 145 -25.95 3.62 5.86
N PRO A 146 -26.08 3.81 4.54
CA PRO A 146 -25.63 2.83 3.56
C PRO A 146 -24.13 2.57 3.74
N PHE A 147 -23.71 1.33 3.55
CA PHE A 147 -22.31 0.94 3.64
C PHE A 147 -21.79 0.51 2.27
N VAL A 148 -20.47 0.49 2.15
CA VAL A 148 -19.74 0.03 0.97
C VAL A 148 -19.09 -1.31 1.28
N ARG A 149 -19.14 -2.24 0.34
CA ARG A 149 -18.52 -3.56 0.44
C ARG A 149 -17.81 -3.94 -0.85
N ILE A 150 -16.98 -4.99 -0.81
CA ILE A 150 -16.35 -5.57 -2.00
C ILE A 150 -17.30 -6.59 -2.61
N GLY A 151 -17.62 -6.43 -3.90
CA GLY A 151 -18.51 -7.32 -4.63
C GLY A 151 -19.93 -7.37 -4.07
N HIS A 152 -20.77 -8.19 -4.72
CA HIS A 152 -22.16 -8.41 -4.29
C HIS A 152 -22.32 -9.62 -3.37
N ASP A 153 -21.27 -10.42 -3.22
CA ASP A 153 -21.30 -11.67 -2.47
C ASP A 153 -21.78 -11.40 -1.04
N ARG A 154 -22.94 -11.96 -0.75
CA ARG A 154 -23.34 -12.22 0.62
C ARG A 154 -22.68 -13.54 0.90
N GLU A 155 -21.67 -13.58 1.76
CA GLU A 155 -21.20 -14.86 2.30
C GLU A 155 -22.44 -15.69 2.62
N THR A 156 -22.42 -16.95 2.20
CA THR A 156 -23.48 -17.96 2.39
C THR A 156 -23.70 -18.30 3.87
N ALA A 157 -23.56 -17.32 4.76
CA ALA A 157 -23.94 -17.39 6.15
C ALA A 157 -25.44 -17.07 6.26
N PRO A 158 -26.23 -17.88 6.99
CA PRO A 158 -27.64 -17.65 7.25
C PRO A 158 -27.91 -16.44 8.18
N THR A 159 -26.89 -15.64 8.49
CA THR A 159 -26.97 -14.45 9.33
C THR A 159 -27.15 -13.20 8.50
N PHE A 160 -28.26 -12.49 8.73
CA PHE A 160 -28.47 -11.15 8.22
C PHE A 160 -27.29 -10.24 8.65
N GLY A 161 -26.56 -9.65 7.70
CA GLY A 161 -25.57 -8.60 7.98
C GLY A 161 -24.10 -9.02 8.18
N GLY A 162 -23.66 -10.13 7.59
CA GLY A 162 -22.27 -10.63 7.78
C GLY A 162 -21.15 -9.91 7.01
N ALA A 163 -21.45 -9.11 5.97
CA ALA A 163 -20.40 -8.46 5.18
C ALA A 163 -19.80 -7.24 5.91
N PRO A 164 -18.47 -7.14 6.08
CA PRO A 164 -17.84 -5.98 6.71
C PRO A 164 -18.06 -4.72 5.86
N ALA A 165 -18.32 -3.60 6.53
CA ALA A 165 -18.37 -2.29 5.88
C ALA A 165 -16.93 -1.82 5.59
N MET A 166 -16.59 -1.69 4.31
CA MET A 166 -15.31 -1.12 3.86
C MET A 166 -15.34 0.41 3.88
N ALA A 167 -16.52 1.01 3.74
CA ALA A 167 -16.73 2.44 3.95
C ALA A 167 -18.17 2.71 4.37
N TRP A 168 -18.41 3.87 4.97
CA TRP A 168 -19.74 4.36 5.35
C TRP A 168 -20.11 5.58 4.53
N VAL A 169 -21.24 5.51 3.81
CA VAL A 169 -21.73 6.62 3.00
C VAL A 169 -22.28 7.70 3.92
N HIS A 170 -21.79 8.93 3.76
CA HIS A 170 -22.21 10.08 4.56
C HIS A 170 -22.94 11.15 3.75
N ASP A 171 -22.82 11.14 2.43
CA ASP A 171 -23.57 12.03 1.55
C ASP A 171 -23.78 11.45 0.15
N LEU A 172 -24.82 11.93 -0.54
CA LEU A 172 -25.11 11.65 -1.94
C LEU A 172 -25.13 12.96 -2.72
N ILE A 173 -24.28 13.05 -3.74
CA ILE A 173 -24.17 14.22 -4.61
C ILE A 173 -24.36 13.83 -6.06
N GLN A 174 -24.99 14.69 -6.84
CA GLN A 174 -25.06 14.55 -8.29
C GLN A 174 -24.10 15.54 -8.93
N ASP A 175 -23.32 15.07 -9.91
CA ASP A 175 -22.47 15.90 -10.75
C ASP A 175 -22.71 15.50 -12.22
N GLY A 176 -23.27 16.44 -12.99
CA GLY A 176 -23.82 16.19 -14.31
C GLY A 176 -24.82 15.03 -14.33
N ASP A 177 -24.55 14.04 -15.18
CA ASP A 177 -25.40 12.87 -15.38
C ASP A 177 -25.13 11.74 -14.37
N VAL A 178 -24.19 11.91 -13.43
CA VAL A 178 -23.71 10.83 -12.55
C VAL A 178 -24.07 11.14 -11.08
N LEU A 179 -24.55 10.11 -10.38
CA LEU A 179 -24.83 10.13 -8.95
C LEU A 179 -23.67 9.45 -8.20
N TYR A 180 -23.13 10.18 -7.22
CA TYR A 180 -21.98 9.79 -6.42
C TYR A 180 -22.37 9.63 -4.96
N ALA A 181 -21.73 8.67 -4.30
CA ALA A 181 -21.71 8.55 -2.85
C ALA A 181 -20.37 9.06 -2.34
N LEU A 182 -20.42 9.91 -1.31
CA LEU A 182 -19.25 10.29 -0.52
C LEU A 182 -19.20 9.38 0.71
N ALA A 183 -18.09 8.68 0.87
CA ALA A 183 -17.97 7.67 1.92
C ALA A 183 -16.66 7.79 2.71
N TYR A 184 -16.75 7.58 4.02
CA TYR A 184 -15.58 7.45 4.89
C TYR A 184 -15.10 6.00 4.91
N PRO A 185 -13.87 5.71 4.46
CA PRO A 185 -13.30 4.37 4.52
C PRO A 185 -13.13 3.92 5.98
N THR A 186 -13.26 2.62 6.22
CA THR A 186 -13.08 2.03 7.57
C THR A 186 -11.64 1.62 7.86
N GLY A 187 -10.77 1.58 6.85
CA GLY A 187 -9.35 1.26 6.98
C GLY A 187 -8.54 1.61 5.73
N GLU A 188 -7.22 1.59 5.85
CA GLU A 188 -6.28 1.95 4.78
C GLU A 188 -6.34 0.97 3.60
N GLU A 189 -6.65 -0.31 3.85
CA GLU A 189 -6.75 -1.35 2.81
C GLU A 189 -7.69 -0.96 1.66
N ILE A 190 -8.86 -0.38 1.97
CA ILE A 190 -9.80 0.00 0.92
C ILE A 190 -9.32 1.23 0.14
N VAL A 191 -8.60 2.12 0.82
CA VAL A 191 -8.04 3.32 0.20
C VAL A 191 -6.95 2.92 -0.78
N GLU A 192 -6.04 2.04 -0.39
CA GLU A 192 -5.03 1.47 -1.27
C GLU A 192 -5.64 0.68 -2.43
N ALA A 193 -6.71 -0.09 -2.16
CA ALA A 193 -7.40 -0.85 -3.21
C ALA A 193 -8.05 0.06 -4.27
N VAL A 194 -8.59 1.21 -3.86
CA VAL A 194 -9.14 2.21 -4.79
C VAL A 194 -8.00 2.96 -5.50
N ARG A 195 -6.99 3.43 -4.77
CA ARG A 195 -5.81 4.14 -5.33
C ARG A 195 -5.13 3.32 -6.41
N ASN A 196 -4.81 2.07 -6.11
CA ASN A 196 -4.13 1.17 -7.04
C ASN A 196 -5.10 0.53 -8.05
N LYS A 197 -6.36 0.99 -8.14
CA LYS A 197 -7.35 0.49 -9.10
C LYS A 197 -7.62 -1.02 -9.01
N LYS A 198 -7.43 -1.62 -7.84
CA LYS A 198 -7.85 -3.01 -7.55
C LYS A 198 -9.37 -3.14 -7.67
N TYR A 199 -10.12 -2.09 -7.30
CA TYR A 199 -11.54 -1.93 -7.59
C TYR A 199 -11.80 -0.56 -8.21
N ARG A 200 -12.14 -0.55 -9.50
CA ARG A 200 -12.32 0.69 -10.28
C ARG A 200 -13.72 1.24 -10.23
N PHE A 201 -14.72 0.38 -10.19
CA PHE A 201 -16.11 0.79 -10.35
C PHE A 201 -16.96 0.40 -9.15
N ALA A 202 -18.22 0.80 -9.20
CA ALA A 202 -19.19 0.47 -8.19
C ALA A 202 -20.54 0.13 -8.82
N SER A 203 -21.32 -0.67 -8.09
CA SER A 203 -22.68 -1.03 -8.45
C SER A 203 -23.61 -0.71 -7.29
N ALA A 204 -24.71 -0.01 -7.59
CA ALA A 204 -25.73 0.32 -6.62
C ALA A 204 -26.46 -0.93 -6.12
N GLU A 205 -26.69 -1.01 -4.81
CA GLU A 205 -27.70 -1.88 -4.22
C GLU A 205 -28.82 -1.02 -3.66
N TYR A 206 -29.94 -0.98 -4.35
CA TYR A 206 -31.07 -0.13 -4.00
C TYR A 206 -32.39 -0.85 -4.20
N ASP A 207 -33.40 -0.43 -3.43
CA ASP A 207 -34.78 -0.85 -3.63
C ASP A 207 -35.53 0.30 -4.31
N PRO A 208 -36.07 0.13 -5.53
CA PRO A 208 -36.82 1.18 -6.25
C PRO A 208 -38.16 1.52 -5.61
N ASN A 209 -38.70 0.64 -4.76
CA ASN A 209 -40.05 0.71 -4.21
C ASN A 209 -40.05 0.51 -2.68
N TYR A 210 -39.02 0.98 -2.00
CA TYR A 210 -38.81 0.76 -0.57
C TYR A 210 -40.02 1.16 0.25
N VAL A 211 -40.31 0.33 1.24
CA VAL A 211 -41.31 0.56 2.28
C VAL A 211 -40.57 0.84 3.57
N ASP A 212 -40.80 2.02 4.14
CA ASP A 212 -40.26 2.42 5.42
C ASP A 212 -40.66 1.40 6.50
N LYS A 213 -39.67 0.85 7.21
CA LYS A 213 -39.87 -0.26 8.15
C LYS A 213 -40.56 0.15 9.44
N GLU A 214 -40.49 1.42 9.79
CA GLU A 214 -41.10 1.94 11.02
C GLU A 214 -42.54 2.40 10.76
N THR A 215 -42.78 3.06 9.63
CA THR A 215 -44.09 3.64 9.31
C THR A 215 -44.95 2.78 8.39
N GLY A 216 -44.37 1.77 7.72
CA GLY A 216 -45.05 0.96 6.70
C GLY A 216 -45.39 1.74 5.42
N THR A 217 -44.92 2.98 5.27
CA THR A 217 -45.27 3.84 4.14
C THR A 217 -44.32 3.58 2.97
N LYS A 218 -44.88 3.52 1.76
CA LYS A 218 -44.06 3.44 0.54
C LYS A 218 -43.38 4.78 0.26
N VAL A 219 -42.05 4.78 0.24
CA VAL A 219 -41.20 5.99 0.13
C VAL A 219 -40.38 6.03 -1.15
N GLY A 220 -40.41 4.96 -1.95
CA GLY A 220 -39.80 4.90 -3.27
C GLY A 220 -38.32 4.50 -3.20
N PRO A 221 -37.45 5.02 -4.08
CA PRO A 221 -36.09 4.51 -4.23
C PRO A 221 -35.22 4.82 -3.01
N VAL A 222 -34.57 3.80 -2.45
CA VAL A 222 -33.66 3.90 -1.30
C VAL A 222 -32.38 3.12 -1.59
N LEU A 223 -31.24 3.80 -1.50
CA LEU A 223 -29.92 3.18 -1.55
C LEU A 223 -29.67 2.42 -0.24
N MET A 224 -29.27 1.16 -0.33
CA MET A 224 -29.05 0.29 0.83
C MET A 224 -27.56 0.00 1.07
N ALA A 225 -26.81 -0.20 0.00
CA ALA A 225 -25.37 -0.44 0.00
C ALA A 225 -24.77 -0.11 -1.38
N ILE A 226 -23.44 -0.10 -1.46
CA ILE A 226 -22.70 -0.01 -2.71
C ILE A 226 -21.65 -1.12 -2.75
N ALA A 227 -21.63 -1.88 -3.85
CA ALA A 227 -20.62 -2.89 -4.10
C ALA A 227 -19.49 -2.30 -4.97
N LEU A 228 -18.27 -2.26 -4.45
CA LEU A 228 -17.06 -1.98 -5.24
C LEU A 228 -16.74 -3.21 -6.09
N THR A 229 -16.60 -3.01 -7.40
CA THR A 229 -16.49 -4.09 -8.39
C THR A 229 -15.76 -3.62 -9.64
N ASN A 230 -15.17 -4.54 -10.40
CA ASN A 230 -14.65 -4.27 -11.74
C ASN A 230 -15.66 -4.61 -12.84
N GLU A 231 -16.80 -5.23 -12.48
CA GLU A 231 -17.88 -5.62 -13.39
C GLU A 231 -19.19 -4.90 -13.00
N PRO A 232 -19.27 -3.57 -13.14
CA PRO A 232 -20.49 -2.85 -12.82
C PRO A 232 -21.57 -3.17 -13.85
N PHE A 233 -22.81 -3.40 -13.40
CA PHE A 233 -23.92 -3.60 -14.33
C PHE A 233 -24.22 -2.31 -15.13
N LEU A 234 -24.15 -1.15 -14.47
CA LEU A 234 -24.30 0.15 -15.12
C LEU A 234 -22.99 0.53 -15.81
N THR A 235 -22.98 0.43 -17.14
CA THR A 235 -21.79 0.74 -17.95
C THR A 235 -21.52 2.24 -18.07
N ARG A 236 -20.24 2.61 -18.28
CA ARG A 236 -19.75 4.00 -18.46
C ARG A 236 -19.95 4.88 -17.23
N LEU A 237 -19.76 4.31 -16.04
CA LEU A 237 -19.51 5.10 -14.84
C LEU A 237 -18.03 5.52 -14.80
N PRO A 238 -17.71 6.72 -14.29
CA PRO A 238 -16.33 7.08 -13.99
C PRO A 238 -15.68 6.13 -12.98
N ASP A 239 -14.36 6.25 -12.81
CA ASP A 239 -13.63 5.49 -11.79
C ASP A 239 -13.99 6.02 -10.39
N THR A 240 -13.99 5.11 -9.42
CA THR A 240 -14.02 5.45 -7.99
C THR A 240 -12.68 6.05 -7.60
N VAL A 241 -12.69 7.18 -6.88
CA VAL A 241 -11.46 7.91 -6.54
C VAL A 241 -11.42 8.25 -5.05
N VAL A 242 -10.21 8.45 -4.54
CA VAL A 242 -9.97 9.01 -3.21
C VAL A 242 -9.83 10.53 -3.34
N LEU A 243 -10.67 11.29 -2.62
CA LEU A 243 -10.74 12.76 -2.72
C LEU A 243 -9.60 13.50 -2.04
N SER A 244 -8.83 12.84 -1.16
CA SER A 244 -7.69 13.45 -0.47
C SER A 244 -6.46 13.60 -1.35
N ASP A 245 -6.47 13.03 -2.55
CA ASP A 245 -5.30 12.99 -3.43
C ASP A 245 -5.24 14.28 -4.26
N PRO A 246 -4.07 14.94 -4.36
CA PRO A 246 -3.88 16.08 -5.25
C PRO A 246 -4.32 15.74 -6.69
N PRO A 247 -4.90 16.68 -7.46
CA PRO A 247 -5.49 16.42 -8.78
C PRO A 247 -4.57 15.75 -9.82
N GLU A 248 -3.26 15.81 -9.62
CA GLU A 248 -2.21 15.31 -10.54
C GLU A 248 -1.55 14.01 -10.08
N THR A 249 -2.09 13.36 -9.04
CA THR A 249 -1.50 12.11 -8.51
C THR A 249 -1.87 10.93 -9.39
N ILE A 250 -0.87 10.34 -10.05
CA ILE A 250 -1.02 9.14 -10.88
C ILE A 250 -0.65 7.90 -10.04
N TYR A 251 -1.59 6.97 -9.92
CA TYR A 251 -1.36 5.67 -9.30
C TYR A 251 -1.14 4.60 -10.38
N LEU A 252 -0.23 3.66 -10.11
CA LEU A 252 0.00 2.48 -10.95
C LEU A 252 -1.22 1.54 -10.87
N ASP A 253 -1.69 1.08 -12.03
CA ASP A 253 -2.84 0.17 -12.12
C ASP A 253 -2.44 -1.23 -11.61
N TYR A 254 -3.29 -1.83 -10.78
CA TYR A 254 -3.10 -3.17 -10.19
C TYR A 254 -2.82 -4.29 -11.23
N GLU A 255 -3.09 -4.05 -12.51
CA GLU A 255 -2.87 -5.02 -13.61
C GLU A 255 -1.40 -5.17 -14.05
N GLU A 256 -0.48 -4.28 -13.66
CA GLU A 256 0.93 -4.37 -14.09
C GLU A 256 1.83 -5.26 -13.21
N VAL A 257 1.34 -5.80 -12.10
CA VAL A 257 2.14 -6.65 -11.19
C VAL A 257 1.76 -8.13 -11.25
N ARG A 258 0.58 -8.47 -11.78
CA ARG A 258 0.04 -9.85 -11.71
C ARG A 258 0.42 -10.78 -12.87
N GLY A 259 0.80 -10.24 -14.02
CA GLY A 259 1.16 -11.05 -15.19
C GLY A 259 2.54 -11.72 -15.10
N MET A 260 3.46 -11.17 -14.30
CA MET A 260 4.88 -11.54 -14.39
C MET A 260 5.33 -12.64 -13.43
N SER A 261 4.57 -13.01 -12.39
CA SER A 261 5.06 -13.98 -11.39
C SER A 261 4.42 -15.37 -11.49
N GLU A 262 3.13 -15.46 -11.81
CA GLU A 262 2.42 -16.75 -11.87
C GLU A 262 2.58 -17.44 -13.23
N GLU A 263 2.52 -16.67 -14.32
CA GLU A 263 2.72 -17.17 -15.68
C GLU A 263 4.20 -17.50 -15.90
N LEU A 264 5.13 -16.68 -15.42
CA LEU A 264 6.58 -16.95 -15.46
C LEU A 264 6.97 -18.21 -14.68
N MET A 265 6.28 -18.58 -13.59
CA MET A 265 6.55 -19.81 -12.85
C MET A 265 5.95 -21.07 -13.51
N ARG A 266 4.79 -20.95 -14.18
CA ARG A 266 4.20 -22.04 -14.96
C ARG A 266 4.93 -22.25 -16.28
N GLU A 267 5.25 -21.16 -16.96
CA GLU A 267 6.00 -21.16 -18.21
C GLU A 267 7.43 -21.61 -17.97
N ASN A 268 8.18 -21.14 -16.96
CA ASN A 268 9.57 -21.60 -16.73
C ASN A 268 9.69 -23.11 -16.53
N ASN A 269 8.74 -23.75 -15.84
CA ASN A 269 8.75 -25.20 -15.68
C ASN A 269 8.34 -25.96 -16.95
N SER A 270 7.47 -25.37 -17.80
CA SER A 270 7.13 -25.94 -19.10
C SER A 270 8.19 -25.67 -20.18
N LEU A 271 8.87 -24.52 -20.10
CA LEU A 271 9.93 -24.03 -20.96
C LEU A 271 11.22 -24.77 -20.67
N LEU A 272 11.59 -25.03 -19.41
CA LEU A 272 12.76 -25.87 -19.08
C LEU A 272 12.57 -27.31 -19.55
N LYS A 273 11.34 -27.84 -19.49
CA LYS A 273 11.01 -29.19 -19.95
C LYS A 273 10.99 -29.28 -21.48
N LYS A 274 10.41 -28.29 -22.16
CA LYS A 274 10.45 -28.15 -23.62
C LYS A 274 11.86 -27.83 -24.13
N LEU A 275 12.67 -27.08 -23.40
CA LEU A 275 14.07 -26.76 -23.72
C LEU A 275 14.95 -28.00 -23.60
N ALA A 276 14.73 -28.84 -22.58
CA ALA A 276 15.41 -30.14 -22.44
C ALA A 276 15.04 -31.11 -23.58
N GLU A 277 13.75 -31.22 -23.92
CA GLU A 277 13.28 -32.05 -25.04
C GLU A 277 13.73 -31.52 -26.42
N ASN A 278 13.79 -30.21 -26.59
CA ASN A 278 14.24 -29.57 -27.83
C ASN A 278 15.76 -29.61 -28.00
N LEU A 279 16.54 -29.54 -26.92
CA LEU A 279 18.01 -29.70 -26.97
C LEU A 279 18.41 -31.14 -27.34
N SER A 280 17.62 -32.13 -26.89
CA SER A 280 17.76 -33.53 -27.31
C SER A 280 17.39 -33.74 -28.79
N ARG A 281 16.29 -33.15 -29.27
CA ARG A 281 15.86 -33.24 -30.69
C ARG A 281 16.73 -32.45 -31.66
N PHE A 282 17.28 -31.31 -31.23
CA PHE A 282 18.18 -30.47 -32.03
C PHE A 282 19.54 -31.16 -32.26
N MET A 283 20.02 -31.96 -31.31
CA MET A 283 21.20 -32.83 -31.51
C MET A 283 20.94 -33.98 -32.50
N GLU A 284 19.70 -34.42 -32.68
CA GLU A 284 19.31 -35.46 -33.65
C GLU A 284 18.98 -34.93 -35.06
N GLY A 285 18.65 -33.64 -35.20
CA GLY A 285 18.04 -33.06 -36.41
C GLY A 285 18.97 -32.29 -37.36
N LEU A 286 20.28 -32.21 -37.11
CA LEU A 286 21.25 -31.53 -37.98
C LEU A 286 21.58 -32.32 -39.26
N LYS A 287 20.56 -32.69 -40.04
CA LYS A 287 20.69 -33.04 -41.46
C LYS A 287 19.76 -32.14 -42.30
N PRO A 288 20.28 -31.49 -43.36
CA PRO A 288 19.61 -30.35 -43.96
C PRO A 288 18.72 -30.74 -45.15
N GLY A 289 17.76 -29.87 -45.43
CA GLY A 289 17.03 -29.75 -46.70
C GLY A 289 15.53 -29.96 -46.52
N GLY A 290 14.63 -29.10 -46.99
CA GLY A 290 14.74 -27.95 -47.87
C GLY A 290 13.39 -27.77 -48.61
N SER A 291 13.12 -26.53 -49.05
CA SER A 291 12.15 -26.09 -50.09
C SER A 291 10.65 -26.34 -49.84
N GLN A 292 9.80 -25.31 -49.74
CA GLN A 292 9.37 -24.26 -50.70
C GLN A 292 8.16 -24.66 -51.56
N GLY A 293 7.20 -23.72 -51.66
CA GLY A 293 6.16 -23.67 -52.68
C GLY A 293 5.08 -22.62 -52.38
N GLU A 294 5.19 -21.44 -53.01
CA GLU A 294 4.26 -20.29 -52.90
C GLU A 294 3.03 -20.39 -53.85
N PRO A 295 1.90 -19.69 -53.58
CA PRO A 295 0.85 -19.49 -54.59
C PRO A 295 0.41 -18.03 -54.83
N GLY A 296 0.11 -17.72 -56.11
CA GLY A 296 -1.08 -16.99 -56.60
C GLY A 296 -1.24 -15.45 -56.44
N GLU A 297 -1.76 -14.77 -57.47
CA GLU A 297 -1.97 -13.30 -57.51
C GLU A 297 -3.05 -12.75 -56.56
N GLU A 298 -4.06 -13.57 -56.21
CA GLU A 298 -5.04 -13.24 -55.17
C GLU A 298 -4.43 -13.30 -53.75
N TYR A 299 -3.45 -14.19 -53.59
CA TYR A 299 -2.54 -14.21 -52.44
C TYR A 299 -1.67 -12.96 -52.42
N ARG A 300 -1.19 -12.41 -53.55
CA ARG A 300 -0.37 -11.18 -53.57
C ARG A 300 -1.13 -9.93 -53.07
N LYS A 301 -2.43 -9.81 -53.36
CA LYS A 301 -3.25 -8.71 -52.81
C LYS A 301 -3.51 -8.86 -51.32
N LYS A 302 -3.81 -10.08 -50.85
CA LYS A 302 -3.89 -10.38 -49.41
C LYS A 302 -2.53 -10.27 -48.73
N LEU A 303 -1.44 -10.56 -49.43
CA LEU A 303 -0.06 -10.44 -48.96
C LEU A 303 0.30 -8.97 -48.78
N ALA A 304 -0.14 -8.08 -49.67
CA ALA A 304 0.06 -6.63 -49.49
C ALA A 304 -0.66 -6.07 -48.26
N GLU A 305 -1.91 -6.47 -48.00
CA GLU A 305 -2.63 -6.10 -46.75
C GLU A 305 -1.99 -6.75 -45.51
N ILE A 306 -1.52 -7.99 -45.64
CA ILE A 306 -0.75 -8.70 -44.60
C ILE A 306 0.61 -8.03 -44.39
N ASP A 307 1.25 -7.48 -45.40
CA ASP A 307 2.56 -6.82 -45.31
C ASP A 307 2.42 -5.43 -44.67
N GLU A 308 1.29 -4.73 -44.89
CA GLU A 308 0.96 -3.50 -44.16
C GLU A 308 0.63 -3.79 -42.69
N LEU A 309 -0.09 -4.88 -42.41
CA LEU A 309 -0.35 -5.35 -41.04
C LEU A 309 0.93 -5.86 -40.36
N LYS A 310 1.83 -6.52 -41.09
CA LYS A 310 3.16 -6.93 -40.60
C LYS A 310 4.06 -5.74 -40.35
N ALA A 311 3.97 -4.67 -41.13
CA ALA A 311 4.72 -3.45 -40.86
C ALA A 311 4.25 -2.80 -39.55
N LYS A 312 2.94 -2.71 -39.33
CA LYS A 312 2.36 -2.22 -38.06
C LYS A 312 2.66 -3.16 -36.88
N LEU A 313 2.67 -4.47 -37.10
CA LEU A 313 3.07 -5.47 -36.10
C LEU A 313 4.56 -5.38 -35.79
N ALA A 314 5.42 -5.15 -36.79
CA ALA A 314 6.85 -4.96 -36.61
C ALA A 314 7.17 -3.65 -35.87
N GLU A 315 6.39 -2.59 -36.08
CA GLU A 315 6.47 -1.37 -35.27
C GLU A 315 6.05 -1.62 -33.81
N LEU A 316 5.00 -2.41 -33.59
CA LEU A 316 4.58 -2.85 -32.26
C LEU A 316 5.62 -3.76 -31.59
N ASP A 317 6.23 -4.68 -32.32
CA ASP A 317 7.28 -5.58 -31.82
C ASP A 317 8.57 -4.81 -31.57
N ALA A 318 8.90 -3.80 -32.39
CA ALA A 318 10.01 -2.89 -32.13
C ALA A 318 9.76 -2.02 -30.89
N LEU A 319 8.53 -1.55 -30.68
CA LEU A 319 8.13 -0.83 -29.47
C LEU A 319 8.15 -1.73 -28.22
N LYS A 320 7.68 -2.97 -28.33
CA LYS A 320 7.77 -3.98 -27.25
C LYS A 320 9.22 -4.35 -26.95
N THR A 321 10.07 -4.47 -27.96
CA THR A 321 11.50 -4.73 -27.78
C THR A 321 12.18 -3.55 -27.09
N LYS A 322 11.85 -2.31 -27.48
CA LYS A 322 12.31 -1.11 -26.77
C LYS A 322 11.80 -1.04 -25.35
N LEU A 323 10.54 -1.40 -25.09
CA LEU A 323 9.97 -1.42 -23.75
C LEU A 323 10.68 -2.46 -22.87
N ALA A 324 10.86 -3.68 -23.38
CA ALA A 324 11.62 -4.73 -22.70
C ALA A 324 13.09 -4.34 -22.47
N GLU A 325 13.73 -3.66 -23.43
CA GLU A 325 15.07 -3.10 -23.25
C GLU A 325 15.11 -1.99 -22.20
N THR A 326 14.07 -1.15 -22.09
CA THR A 326 13.98 -0.12 -21.05
C THR A 326 13.68 -0.70 -19.68
N GLU A 327 12.83 -1.73 -19.59
CA GLU A 327 12.53 -2.46 -18.35
C GLU A 327 13.74 -3.23 -17.85
N THR A 328 14.48 -3.91 -18.73
CA THR A 328 15.73 -4.57 -18.36
C THR A 328 16.81 -3.58 -17.94
N LYS A 329 16.90 -2.42 -18.61
CA LYS A 329 17.77 -1.32 -18.17
C LYS A 329 17.34 -0.76 -16.82
N LEU A 330 16.05 -0.55 -16.58
CA LEU A 330 15.51 -0.06 -15.30
C LEU A 330 15.76 -1.06 -14.18
N ALA A 331 15.44 -2.35 -14.39
CA ALA A 331 15.72 -3.42 -13.43
C ALA A 331 17.22 -3.57 -13.14
N SER A 332 18.08 -3.40 -14.16
CA SER A 332 19.54 -3.40 -13.97
C SER A 332 20.03 -2.17 -13.21
N ALA A 333 19.42 -1.00 -13.43
CA ALA A 333 19.74 0.25 -12.74
C ALA A 333 19.25 0.21 -11.28
N GLU A 334 18.05 -0.29 -11.03
CA GLU A 334 17.48 -0.51 -9.70
C GLU A 334 18.32 -1.51 -8.91
N ASN A 335 18.70 -2.64 -9.51
CA ASN A 335 19.56 -3.64 -8.86
C ASN A 335 20.98 -3.09 -8.60
N THR A 336 21.50 -2.23 -9.48
CA THR A 336 22.77 -1.53 -9.25
C THR A 336 22.64 -0.51 -8.12
N SER A 337 21.57 0.27 -8.08
CA SER A 337 21.30 1.22 -7.01
C SER A 337 21.10 0.52 -5.65
N TRP A 338 20.42 -0.63 -5.65
CA TRP A 338 20.23 -1.48 -4.49
C TRP A 338 21.56 -2.02 -3.97
N LYS A 339 22.41 -2.54 -4.85
CA LYS A 339 23.77 -2.98 -4.49
C LYS A 339 24.57 -1.87 -3.83
N VAL A 340 24.58 -0.67 -4.42
CA VAL A 340 25.29 0.50 -3.87
C VAL A 340 24.75 0.88 -2.50
N GLN A 341 23.42 0.90 -2.32
CA GLN A 341 22.79 1.21 -1.03
C GLN A 341 23.13 0.18 0.06
N VAL A 342 23.08 -1.11 -0.27
CA VAL A 342 23.43 -2.20 0.65
C VAL A 342 24.90 -2.11 1.05
N GLU A 343 25.81 -1.89 0.10
CA GLU A 343 27.24 -1.77 0.36
C GLU A 343 27.58 -0.54 1.22
N GLN A 344 27.00 0.61 0.91
CA GLN A 344 27.21 1.83 1.68
C GLN A 344 26.74 1.67 3.12
N ARG A 345 25.57 1.08 3.32
CA ARG A 345 24.97 0.93 4.65
C ARG A 345 25.71 -0.10 5.51
N LEU A 346 26.18 -1.19 4.91
CA LEU A 346 27.01 -2.17 5.61
C LEU A 346 28.40 -1.60 5.94
N ALA A 347 28.96 -0.74 5.09
CA ALA A 347 30.21 -0.03 5.40
C ALA A 347 30.06 0.90 6.61
N ASP A 348 28.96 1.64 6.71
CA ASP A 348 28.65 2.49 7.87
C ASP A 348 28.50 1.65 9.16
N MET A 349 27.97 0.44 9.05
CA MET A 349 27.83 -0.50 10.16
C MET A 349 29.17 -1.06 10.65
N VAL A 350 30.07 -1.39 9.71
CA VAL A 350 31.45 -1.77 10.04
C VAL A 350 32.16 -0.61 10.75
N ALA A 351 31.98 0.63 10.29
CA ALA A 351 32.52 1.83 10.95
C ALA A 351 31.96 2.03 12.37
N LYS A 352 30.70 1.65 12.62
CA LYS A 352 30.07 1.61 13.95
C LYS A 352 30.55 0.44 14.85
N GLY A 353 31.49 -0.37 14.36
CA GLY A 353 32.14 -1.46 15.11
C GLY A 353 31.45 -2.82 14.98
N ILE A 354 30.55 -3.01 14.01
CA ILE A 354 29.94 -4.32 13.74
C ILE A 354 30.96 -5.22 12.99
N PRO A 355 31.17 -6.48 13.39
CA PRO A 355 32.12 -7.39 12.75
C PRO A 355 31.92 -7.52 11.22
N PRO A 356 32.99 -7.36 10.41
CA PRO A 356 32.93 -7.45 8.95
C PRO A 356 32.37 -8.78 8.42
N ALA A 357 32.70 -9.91 9.07
CA ALA A 357 32.22 -11.23 8.66
C ALA A 357 30.68 -11.36 8.70
N MET A 358 30.02 -10.66 9.63
CA MET A 358 28.55 -10.65 9.73
C MET A 358 27.93 -9.69 8.70
N CYS A 359 28.60 -8.57 8.42
CA CYS A 359 28.20 -7.66 7.36
C CYS A 359 28.29 -8.35 5.99
N GLU A 360 29.32 -9.17 5.75
CA GLU A 360 29.45 -9.97 4.52
C GLU A 360 28.36 -11.04 4.39
N GLN A 361 27.98 -11.70 5.48
CA GLN A 361 26.85 -12.64 5.48
C GLN A 361 25.51 -11.94 5.20
N ALA A 362 25.29 -10.76 5.80
CA ALA A 362 24.12 -9.95 5.54
C ALA A 362 24.09 -9.43 4.09
N LYS A 363 25.25 -9.04 3.54
CA LYS A 363 25.41 -8.65 2.13
C LYS A 363 24.97 -9.78 1.20
N ALA A 364 25.44 -11.01 1.45
CA ALA A 364 25.07 -12.16 0.63
C ALA A 364 23.55 -12.41 0.63
N VAL A 365 22.88 -12.24 1.77
CA VAL A 365 21.42 -12.43 1.89
C VAL A 365 20.63 -11.28 1.23
N LEU A 366 21.03 -10.03 1.45
CA LEU A 366 20.36 -8.84 0.91
C LEU A 366 20.52 -8.71 -0.61
N LEU A 367 21.65 -9.14 -1.17
CA LEU A 367 21.89 -9.12 -2.61
C LEU A 367 21.31 -10.33 -3.34
N ALA A 368 21.07 -11.45 -2.64
CA ALA A 368 20.41 -12.62 -3.21
C ALA A 368 18.90 -12.39 -3.46
N ASN A 369 18.26 -11.53 -2.67
CA ASN A 369 16.83 -11.23 -2.79
C ASN A 369 16.56 -9.71 -2.75
N PRO A 370 16.61 -9.01 -3.89
CA PRO A 370 16.34 -7.57 -3.98
C PRO A 370 14.94 -7.17 -3.49
N SER A 371 13.97 -8.09 -3.54
CA SER A 371 12.62 -7.89 -3.00
C SER A 371 12.58 -7.66 -1.49
N PHE A 372 13.68 -7.88 -0.76
CA PHE A 372 13.74 -7.61 0.69
C PHE A 372 13.72 -6.12 1.02
N ALA A 373 14.01 -5.25 0.05
CA ALA A 373 13.85 -3.81 0.17
C ALA A 373 12.37 -3.40 0.36
N THR A 374 11.45 -4.12 -0.30
CA THR A 374 10.01 -3.78 -0.35
C THR A 374 9.12 -4.76 0.42
N THR A 375 9.58 -6.00 0.65
CA THR A 375 8.88 -7.01 1.46
C THR A 375 8.79 -6.54 2.90
N ARG A 376 7.59 -6.18 3.36
CA ARG A 376 7.34 -5.74 4.74
C ARG A 376 7.06 -6.92 5.66
N VAL A 377 7.58 -6.82 6.89
CA VAL A 377 7.35 -7.76 7.97
C VAL A 377 6.80 -7.00 9.17
N ARG A 378 5.74 -7.54 9.76
CA ARG A 378 5.12 -7.00 10.96
C ARG A 378 5.81 -7.53 12.20
N LEU A 379 6.42 -6.64 12.95
CA LEU A 379 7.13 -6.97 14.19
C LEU A 379 6.17 -7.09 15.38
N ALA A 380 6.67 -7.66 16.47
CA ALA A 380 5.91 -7.85 17.71
C ALA A 380 5.40 -6.53 18.33
N ASP A 381 5.94 -5.37 17.93
CA ASP A 381 5.50 -4.03 18.31
C ASP A 381 4.49 -3.41 17.33
N ASN A 382 3.91 -4.20 16.42
CA ASN A 382 2.98 -3.78 15.37
C ASN A 382 3.56 -2.79 14.35
N LYS A 383 4.88 -2.57 14.30
CA LYS A 383 5.50 -1.79 13.22
C LYS A 383 5.74 -2.66 12.00
N GLU A 384 5.44 -2.11 10.83
CA GLU A 384 5.84 -2.67 9.56
C GLU A 384 7.18 -2.10 9.15
N VAL A 385 8.18 -2.95 9.07
CA VAL A 385 9.51 -2.60 8.53
C VAL A 385 9.81 -3.51 7.35
N SER A 386 10.62 -3.07 6.40
CA SER A 386 11.06 -3.99 5.36
C SER A 386 11.96 -5.07 5.95
N LEU A 387 12.01 -6.23 5.31
CA LEU A 387 12.86 -7.33 5.74
C LEU A 387 14.35 -6.90 5.72
N ALA A 388 14.74 -6.05 4.76
CA ALA A 388 16.05 -5.42 4.75
C ALA A 388 16.32 -4.57 6.00
N GLU A 389 15.34 -3.74 6.41
CA GLU A 389 15.48 -2.96 7.64
C GLU A 389 15.56 -3.81 8.89
N GLN A 390 14.86 -4.94 8.89
CA GLN A 390 14.97 -5.88 10.01
C GLN A 390 16.36 -6.52 10.08
N ILE A 391 16.96 -6.87 8.93
CA ILE A 391 18.33 -7.39 8.88
C ILE A 391 19.33 -6.34 9.41
N TYR A 392 19.16 -5.07 9.02
CA TYR A 392 19.98 -3.99 9.56
C TYR A 392 19.77 -3.78 11.07
N ALA A 393 18.53 -3.77 11.54
CA ALA A 393 18.21 -3.62 12.96
C ALA A 393 18.81 -4.76 13.82
N ILE A 394 18.83 -5.99 13.31
CA ILE A 394 19.47 -7.13 13.97
C ILE A 394 20.98 -6.89 14.12
N LEU A 395 21.65 -6.43 13.07
CA LEU A 395 23.08 -6.11 13.13
C LEU A 395 23.37 -4.95 14.12
N GLU A 396 22.52 -3.91 14.16
CA GLU A 396 22.68 -2.80 15.10
C GLU A 396 22.37 -3.16 16.55
N SER A 397 21.50 -4.16 16.78
CA SER A 397 21.17 -4.67 18.11
C SER A 397 22.29 -5.44 18.79
N MET A 398 23.41 -5.66 18.10
CA MET A 398 24.57 -6.38 18.62
C MET A 398 25.15 -5.72 19.89
N PRO A 399 25.35 -6.47 20.99
CA PRO A 399 25.91 -5.96 22.24
C PRO A 399 27.30 -5.33 22.05
N ALA A 400 27.58 -4.25 22.79
CA ALA A 400 28.85 -3.52 22.70
C ALA A 400 30.10 -4.38 22.99
N THR A 401 29.93 -5.51 23.70
CA THR A 401 30.98 -6.50 23.98
C THR A 401 31.40 -7.32 22.77
N CYS A 402 30.53 -7.45 21.76
CA CYS A 402 30.79 -8.19 20.52
C CYS A 402 31.23 -7.24 19.38
N ARG A 403 31.29 -5.94 19.64
CA ARG A 403 31.71 -4.92 18.67
C ARG A 403 33.23 -4.82 18.65
N VAL A 404 33.78 -4.79 17.44
CA VAL A 404 35.22 -4.58 17.24
C VAL A 404 35.49 -3.09 17.48
N LYS A 405 36.30 -2.77 18.49
CA LYS A 405 36.78 -1.40 18.70
C LYS A 405 37.81 -1.08 17.62
N PHE A 406 37.40 -0.36 16.59
CA PHE A 406 38.35 0.35 15.74
C PHE A 406 38.91 1.52 16.54
N SER A 407 39.91 1.27 17.39
CA SER A 407 40.82 2.34 17.82
C SER A 407 41.38 2.96 16.55
N GLN A 408 41.42 4.29 16.47
CA GLN A 408 42.07 5.03 15.39
C GLN A 408 43.46 4.44 15.11
N ALA A 409 43.51 3.51 14.17
CA ALA A 409 44.70 3.03 13.52
C ALA A 409 44.55 3.58 12.11
N GLY A 410 45.47 4.45 11.72
CA GLY A 410 45.45 5.14 10.45
C GLY A 410 45.22 4.18 9.29
N PHE A 411 44.73 4.74 8.19
CA PHE A 411 44.80 4.14 6.86
C PHE A 411 46.14 3.42 6.68
N GLN A 412 46.15 2.11 6.82
CA GLN A 412 47.17 1.24 6.24
C GLN A 412 46.47 0.41 5.21
N THR A 413 46.65 0.84 3.97
CA THR A 413 46.32 0.09 2.75
C THR A 413 46.91 -1.31 2.90
N SER A 414 46.07 -2.32 3.02
CA SER A 414 46.50 -3.71 2.87
C SER A 414 46.88 -3.92 1.40
N GLN A 415 48.17 -3.80 1.09
CA GLN A 415 48.70 -4.37 -0.15
C GLN A 415 48.49 -5.89 -0.11
N GLN A 416 47.99 -6.44 -1.22
CA GLN A 416 47.82 -7.88 -1.38
C GLN A 416 49.16 -8.61 -1.16
N PRO A 417 49.17 -9.76 -0.47
CA PRO A 417 50.37 -10.57 -0.37
C PRO A 417 50.66 -11.17 -1.75
N GLY A 418 51.67 -10.63 -2.43
CA GLY A 418 52.12 -11.14 -3.73
C GLY A 418 52.78 -10.14 -4.67
N ALA A 419 52.85 -8.84 -4.35
CA ALA A 419 53.36 -7.82 -5.28
C ALA A 419 54.44 -6.91 -4.68
N THR A 420 55.41 -7.49 -3.96
CA THR A 420 56.59 -6.75 -3.52
C THR A 420 57.79 -7.33 -4.25
N SER A 421 58.38 -6.57 -5.17
CA SER A 421 59.53 -7.06 -5.94
C SER A 421 60.74 -7.22 -5.00
N ALA A 422 61.68 -8.09 -5.35
CA ALA A 422 62.90 -8.28 -4.54
C ALA A 422 63.70 -6.97 -4.35
N LYS A 423 63.53 -6.00 -5.26
CA LYS A 423 64.12 -4.65 -5.17
C LYS A 423 63.56 -3.84 -4.00
N ASP A 424 62.26 -3.97 -3.72
CA ASP A 424 61.56 -3.23 -2.67
C ASP A 424 61.87 -3.78 -1.26
N ILE A 425 62.31 -5.05 -1.17
CA ILE A 425 62.63 -5.70 0.10
C ILE A 425 64.13 -5.59 0.43
N TYR A 426 65.02 -5.68 -0.56
CA TYR A 426 66.47 -5.81 -0.34
C TYR A 426 67.33 -4.70 -0.95
N GLY A 427 66.74 -3.67 -1.56
CA GLY A 427 67.48 -2.58 -2.22
C GLY A 427 68.38 -1.75 -1.29
N ASP A 428 68.15 -1.82 0.02
CA ASP A 428 68.99 -1.13 1.01
C ASP A 428 70.17 -1.98 1.50
N VAL A 429 70.17 -3.28 1.21
CA VAL A 429 71.19 -4.24 1.67
C VAL A 429 72.06 -4.76 0.52
N VAL A 430 71.54 -4.72 -0.72
CA VAL A 430 72.26 -5.12 -1.93
C VAL A 430 72.25 -3.95 -2.92
N PRO A 431 73.29 -3.09 -2.91
CA PRO A 431 73.32 -1.86 -3.71
C PRO A 431 73.16 -2.11 -5.22
N GLN A 432 73.54 -3.29 -5.72
CA GLN A 432 73.43 -3.63 -7.13
C GLN A 432 71.98 -3.76 -7.64
N LEU A 433 70.98 -3.84 -6.75
CA LEU A 433 69.57 -3.89 -7.13
C LEU A 433 68.94 -2.50 -7.36
N LYS A 434 69.64 -1.40 -7.06
CA LYS A 434 69.11 -0.04 -7.26
C LYS A 434 69.22 0.49 -8.69
N GLU A 435 70.12 -0.04 -9.51
CA GLU A 435 70.47 0.53 -10.82
C GLU A 435 69.93 -0.22 -12.06
N GLN A 436 68.97 -1.13 -11.90
CA GLN A 436 68.21 -1.72 -13.02
C GLN A 436 66.75 -1.29 -13.03
#